data_AF-A0A5J4TGR2-F1
#
_entry.id   AF-A0A5J4TGR2-F1
#
_cell.length_a   1.000
_cell.length_b   1.000
_cell.length_c   1.000
_cell.angle_alpha   90.00
_cell.angle_beta   90.00
_cell.angle_gamma   90.00
#
_symmetry.space_group_name_H-M   'P 1'
#
loop_
_entity.id
_entity.type
_entity.pdbx_description
1 polymer ?
#
loop_
_entity_poly.entity_id
_entity_poly.type
_entity_poly.pdbx_seq_one_letter_code
_entity_poly.pdbx_strand_id
1 'polypeptide(L)' 'MYEILRRIVEQEPNELSPDRSDSFRALIKRMLVKDPSQRITAEEILEWPEIKEIIMKPDEEQKQDKDEDI' A
#
# COMPACT_ATOMS: atom_id res chain seq x y z
N MET A 1 20.87 13.38 -11.26
CA MET A 1 19.45 13.84 -11.24
C MET A 1 18.56 13.01 -12.15
N TYR A 2 18.99 12.64 -13.37
CA TYR A 2 18.19 11.82 -14.32
C TYR A 2 17.96 10.35 -13.92
N GLU A 3 18.83 9.76 -13.10
CA GLU A 3 18.71 8.34 -12.70
C GLU A 3 17.38 8.03 -12.00
N ILE A 4 16.88 8.96 -11.17
CA ILE A 4 15.60 8.77 -10.46
C ILE A 4 14.43 8.83 -11.44
N LEU A 5 14.44 9.80 -12.36
CA LEU A 5 13.40 9.92 -13.39
C LEU A 5 13.36 8.67 -14.26
N ARG A 6 14.53 8.19 -14.70
CA ARG A 6 14.65 6.97 -15.48
C ARG A 6 14.09 5.77 -14.73
N ARG A 7 14.39 5.63 -13.44
CA ARG A 7 13.88 4.53 -12.61
C ARG A 7 12.35 4.58 -12.45
N ILE A 8 11.78 5.77 -12.27
CA ILE A 8 10.34 5.95 -12.11
C ILE A 8 9.60 5.63 -13.42
N VAL A 9 10.12 6.08 -14.56
CA VAL A 9 9.42 5.99 -15.84
C VAL A 9 9.67 4.66 -16.55
N GLU A 10 10.92 4.18 -16.57
CA GLU A 10 11.34 3.09 -17.46
C GLU A 10 11.57 1.76 -16.75
N GLN A 11 12.00 1.78 -15.48
CA GLN A 11 12.45 0.56 -14.81
C GLN A 11 11.30 -0.11 -14.06
N GLU A 12 11.23 -1.43 -14.16
CA GLU A 12 10.33 -2.24 -13.34
C GLU A 12 10.60 -1.99 -11.84
N PRO A 13 9.54 -2.03 -11.00
CA PRO A 13 9.71 -1.92 -9.56
C PRO A 13 10.64 -3.03 -9.04
N ASN A 14 11.49 -2.68 -8.08
CA ASN A 14 12.29 -3.68 -7.38
C ASN A 14 11.38 -4.73 -6.74
N GLU A 15 11.89 -5.95 -6.63
CA GLU A 15 11.20 -6.97 -5.87
C GLU A 15 11.05 -6.55 -4.41
N LEU A 16 9.84 -6.77 -3.90
CA LEU A 16 9.54 -6.59 -2.49
C LEU A 16 10.14 -7.73 -1.68
N SER A 17 10.47 -7.43 -0.43
CA SER A 17 11.06 -8.42 0.47
C SER A 17 10.18 -9.68 0.60
N PRO A 18 10.78 -10.88 0.66
CA PRO A 18 10.07 -12.14 0.70
C PRO A 18 9.27 -12.36 1.99
N ASP A 19 9.55 -11.58 3.04
CA ASP A 19 8.85 -11.61 4.34
C ASP A 19 7.44 -11.01 4.30
N ARG A 20 7.03 -10.36 3.20
CA ARG A 20 5.66 -9.88 2.99
C ARG A 20 4.76 -10.99 2.45
N SER A 21 3.43 -10.86 2.59
CA SER A 21 2.51 -11.82 1.97
C SER A 21 2.52 -11.70 0.43
N ASP A 22 2.25 -12.80 -0.27
CA ASP A 22 2.12 -12.79 -1.73
C ASP A 22 1.05 -11.81 -2.21
N SER A 23 -0.08 -11.77 -1.50
CA SER A 23 -1.20 -10.87 -1.77
C SER A 23 -0.77 -9.39 -1.67
N PHE A 24 -0.06 -9.01 -0.61
CA PHE A 24 0.46 -7.65 -0.47
C PHE A 24 1.45 -7.29 -1.57
N ARG A 25 2.37 -8.21 -1.89
CA ARG A 25 3.30 -7.99 -3.01
C ARG A 25 2.57 -7.81 -4.34
N ALA A 26 1.52 -8.59 -4.56
CA ALA A 26 0.70 -8.52 -5.76
C ALA A 26 -0.11 -7.22 -5.86
N LEU A 27 -0.57 -6.68 -4.73
CA LEU A 27 -1.23 -5.37 -4.66
C LEU A 27 -0.26 -4.24 -5.04
N ILE A 28 0.91 -4.17 -4.39
CA ILE A 28 1.90 -3.11 -4.68
C ILE A 28 2.36 -3.15 -6.14
N LYS A 29 2.58 -4.35 -6.72
CA LYS A 29 2.93 -4.48 -8.14
C LYS A 29 1.86 -3.87 -9.05
N ARG A 30 0.57 -4.07 -8.73
CA ARG A 30 -0.54 -3.46 -9.49
C ARG A 30 -0.63 -1.94 -9.31
N MET A 31 -0.26 -1.42 -8.15
CA MET A 31 -0.20 0.03 -7.90
C MET A 31 0.94 0.72 -8.66
N LEU A 32 2.03 -0.01 -8.94
CA LEU A 32 3.24 0.52 -9.59
C LEU A 32 3.29 0.28 -11.10
N VAL A 33 2.20 -0.19 -11.71
CA VAL A 33 2.09 -0.32 -13.17
C VAL A 33 2.35 1.03 -13.83
N LYS A 34 3.23 1.02 -14.84
CA LYS A 34 3.71 2.23 -15.52
C LYS A 34 2.62 2.90 -16.33
N ASP A 35 1.85 2.10 -17.07
CA ASP A 35 0.67 2.59 -17.78
C ASP A 35 -0.43 2.93 -16.75
N PRO A 36 -0.77 4.22 -16.58
CA PRO A 36 -1.77 4.63 -15.61
C PRO A 36 -3.17 4.10 -15.96
N SER A 37 -3.47 3.81 -17.23
CA SER A 37 -4.74 3.25 -17.67
C SER A 37 -4.88 1.76 -17.33
N GLN A 38 -3.78 1.09 -16.96
CA GLN A 38 -3.74 -0.31 -16.52
C GLN A 38 -3.51 -0.43 -15.00
N ARG A 39 -3.40 0.69 -14.29
CA ARG A 39 -3.18 0.70 -12.85
C ARG A 39 -4.48 0.40 -12.11
N ILE A 40 -4.36 -0.37 -11.03
CA ILE A 40 -5.48 -0.64 -10.11
C ILE A 40 -6.10 0.67 -9.60
N THR A 41 -7.42 0.72 -9.50
CA THR A 41 -8.16 1.89 -8.99
C THR A 41 -8.23 1.90 -7.46
N ALA A 42 -8.63 3.04 -6.89
CA ALA A 42 -8.85 3.14 -5.45
C ALA A 42 -9.96 2.20 -4.98
N GLU A 43 -11.04 2.08 -5.75
CA GLU A 43 -12.18 1.20 -5.47
C GLU A 43 -11.75 -0.27 -5.45
N GLU A 44 -10.91 -0.67 -6.41
CA GLU A 44 -10.36 -2.04 -6.45
C GLU A 44 -9.39 -2.31 -5.29
N ILE A 45 -8.63 -1.31 -4.83
CA ILE A 45 -7.78 -1.43 -3.62
C ILE A 45 -8.65 -1.65 -2.37
N LEU A 46 -9.79 -0.97 -2.26
CA LEU A 46 -10.69 -1.12 -1.11
C LEU A 46 -11.32 -2.52 -1.03
N GLU A 47 -11.49 -3.19 -2.16
CA GLU A 47 -11.98 -4.57 -2.21
C GLU A 47 -10.88 -5.62 -1.96
N TRP A 48 -9.62 -5.20 -1.80
CA TRP A 48 -8.52 -6.10 -1.50
C TRP A 48 -8.68 -6.69 -0.09
N PRO A 49 -8.56 -8.01 0.13
CA PRO A 49 -8.94 -8.65 1.38
C PRO A 49 -8.32 -8.02 2.63
N GLU A 50 -7.00 -7.81 2.62
CA GLU A 50 -6.27 -7.24 3.76
C GLU A 50 -6.64 -5.78 4.03
N ILE A 51 -6.98 -5.01 2.98
CA ILE A 51 -7.36 -3.60 3.11
C ILE A 51 -8.79 -3.50 3.64
N LYS A 52 -9.69 -4.33 3.09
CA LYS A 52 -11.07 -4.42 3.51
C LYS A 52 -11.19 -4.78 4.99
N GLU A 53 -10.38 -5.74 5.46
CA GLU A 53 -10.33 -6.11 6.88
C GLU A 53 -9.89 -4.96 7.80
N ILE A 54 -8.99 -4.08 7.33
CA ILE A 54 -8.54 -2.92 8.11
C ILE A 54 -9.66 -1.88 8.21
N ILE A 55 -10.35 -1.62 7.11
CA ILE A 55 -11.39 -0.58 7.03
C ILE A 55 -12.70 -1.03 7.70
N MET A 56 -13.02 -2.32 7.67
CA MET A 56 -14.21 -2.87 8.31
C MET A 56 -14.08 -3.04 9.82
N LYS A 57 -12.86 -2.94 10.37
CA LYS A 57 -12.71 -2.87 11.82
C LYS A 57 -13.30 -1.52 12.26
N PRO A 58 -14.32 -1.51 13.14
CA PRO A 58 -14.77 -0.26 13.73
C PRO A 58 -13.56 0.40 14.38
N ASP A 59 -13.46 1.73 14.27
CA ASP A 59 -12.42 2.51 14.91
C ASP A 59 -12.37 2.08 16.39
N GLU A 60 -11.45 1.19 16.75
CA GLU A 60 -11.10 1.03 18.15
C GLU A 60 -10.50 2.39 18.50
N GLU A 61 -11.33 3.19 19.18
CA GLU A 61 -10.99 4.49 19.72
C GLU A 61 -9.52 4.43 20.14
N GLN A 62 -8.69 5.27 19.52
CA GLN A 62 -7.37 5.55 20.07
C GLN A 62 -7.60 6.27 21.40
N LYS A 63 -7.99 5.52 22.44
CA LYS A 63 -7.97 5.94 23.83
C LYS A 63 -6.51 6.02 24.22
N GLN A 64 -5.92 7.17 23.94
CA GLN A 64 -4.81 7.65 24.72
C GLN A 64 -5.36 8.64 25.74
N ASP A 65 -6.20 8.14 26.64
CA ASP A 65 -6.27 8.70 27.99
C ASP A 65 -5.11 8.10 28.76
N LYS A 66 -4.17 8.95 29.14
CA LYS A 66 -3.77 9.12 30.54
C LYS A 66 -2.86 10.35 30.64
N ASP A 67 -3.50 11.45 30.98
CA ASP A 67 -2.98 12.30 32.05
C ASP A 67 -2.64 11.39 33.24
N GLU A 68 -1.37 11.25 33.57
CA GLU A 68 -0.95 10.99 34.95
C GLU A 68 0.22 11.95 35.22
N ASP A 69 -0.09 12.95 36.04
CA ASP A 69 0.85 13.73 36.84
C ASP A 69 2.02 12.86 37.35
N ILE A 70 3.24 13.39 37.26
CA ILE A 70 4.23 13.59 38.35
C ILE A 70 5.33 14.54 37.83
#